data_AF-A0A832X2A0-F1
#
_entry.id   AF-A0A832X2A0-F1
#
_cell.length_a   1.000
_cell.length_b   1.000
_cell.length_c   1.000
_cell.angle_alpha   90.00
_cell.angle_beta   90.00
_cell.angle_gamma   90.00
#
_symmetry.space_group_name_H-M   'P 1'
#
loop_
_entity.id
_entity.type
_entity.pdbx_description
1 polymer ?
#
loop_
_entity_poly.entity_id
_entity_poly.type
_entity_poly.pdbx_seq_one_letter_code
_entity_poly.pdbx_strand_id
1 'polypeptide(L)'
;MRFNYTLEVLTVIAIIAFCGIFLYTSSTMGDAEFAGSDTVGSGLVAELSNTPEDEFEPLIPQWEPPSGEIESCLFALQAALGGILVGGVFGYWMGQKKKA
;
A
#
# COMPACT_ATOMS: atom_id res chain seq x y z
N MET A 1 17.25 30.94 -9.30
CA MET A 1 17.71 29.52 -9.33
C MET A 1 16.54 28.66 -9.75
N ARG A 2 16.61 27.99 -10.90
CA ARG A 2 15.60 27.01 -11.31
C ARG A 2 15.97 25.71 -10.60
N PHE A 3 15.21 25.33 -9.57
CA PHE A 3 15.49 24.10 -8.83
C PHE A 3 15.20 22.91 -9.74
N ASN A 4 16.24 22.42 -10.42
CA ASN A 4 16.11 21.32 -11.37
C ASN A 4 15.84 19.98 -10.68
N TYR A 5 16.00 19.91 -9.35
CA TYR A 5 15.89 18.68 -8.55
C TYR A 5 14.81 18.71 -7.46
N THR A 6 13.89 19.69 -7.47
CA THR A 6 12.90 19.81 -6.38
C THR A 6 12.09 18.54 -6.19
N LEU A 7 11.71 17.89 -7.29
CA LEU A 7 10.89 16.68 -7.25
C LEU A 7 11.70 15.48 -6.72
N GLU A 8 12.94 15.30 -7.15
CA GLU A 8 13.80 14.24 -6.59
C GLU A 8 14.03 14.45 -5.09
N VAL A 9 14.32 15.70 -4.67
CA VAL A 9 14.52 16.04 -3.26
C VAL A 9 13.25 15.78 -2.44
N LEU A 10 12.07 16.17 -2.94
CA LEU A 10 10.79 15.90 -2.27
C LEU A 10 10.51 14.40 -2.17
N THR A 11 10.79 13.62 -3.22
CA THR A 11 10.63 12.16 -3.21
C THR A 11 11.54 11.52 -2.16
N VAL A 12 12.81 11.91 -2.10
CA VAL A 12 13.76 11.40 -1.10
C VAL A 12 13.31 11.77 0.32
N ILE A 13 12.87 13.01 0.53
CA ILE A 13 12.32 13.44 1.83
C ILE A 13 11.10 12.60 2.21
N ALA A 14 10.18 12.35 1.27
CA ALA A 14 8.99 11.54 1.52
C ALA A 14 9.36 10.09 1.89
N ILE A 15 10.32 9.49 1.19
CA ILE A 15 10.82 8.13 1.50
C ILE A 15 11.45 8.10 2.90
N ILE A 16 12.33 9.05 3.22
CA ILE A 16 12.99 9.10 4.53
C ILE A 16 11.96 9.32 5.64
N ALA A 17 11.00 10.22 5.45
CA ALA A 17 9.92 10.47 6.40
C ALA A 17 9.08 9.21 6.63
N PHE A 18 8.70 8.51 5.55
CA PHE A 18 7.99 7.24 5.64
C PHE A 18 8.78 6.18 6.41
N CYS A 19 10.05 5.96 6.06
CA CYS A 19 10.91 5.00 6.77
C CYS A 19 11.09 5.37 8.25
N GLY A 20 11.25 6.67 8.56
CA GLY A 20 11.37 7.14 9.94
C GLY A 20 10.12 6.89 10.76
N ILE A 21 8.94 7.21 10.22
CA ILE A 21 7.65 6.93 10.86
C ILE A 21 7.46 5.42 11.03
N PHE A 22 7.72 4.65 9.98
CA PHE A 22 7.60 3.19 10.00
C PHE A 22 8.46 2.56 11.10
N LEU A 23 9.76 2.87 11.13
CA LEU A 23 10.68 2.33 12.13
C LEU A 23 10.31 2.77 13.55
N TYR A 24 9.89 4.03 13.73
CA TYR A 24 9.43 4.53 15.03
C TYR A 24 8.20 3.76 15.52
N THR A 25 7.17 3.62 14.69
CA THR A 25 5.95 2.87 15.02
C THR A 25 6.26 1.40 15.31
N SER A 26 7.07 0.74 14.47
CA SER A 26 7.48 -0.65 14.69
C SER A 26 8.30 -0.84 15.97
N SER A 27 9.10 0.14 16.38
CA SER A 27 9.90 0.06 17.61
C SER A 27 9.09 0.30 18.89
N THR A 28 7.96 1.00 18.79
CA THR A 28 7.15 1.42 19.95
C THR A 28 5.94 0.51 20.16
N MET A 29 5.43 -0.12 19.10
CA MET A 29 4.28 -1.02 19.14
C MET A 29 4.75 -2.47 18.98
N GLY A 30 5.30 -3.06 20.05
CA GLY A 30 5.92 -4.39 20.03
C GLY A 30 4.99 -5.56 19.70
N ASP A 31 3.68 -5.39 19.90
CA ASP A 31 2.62 -6.36 19.57
C ASP A 31 1.66 -5.84 18.48
N ALA A 32 2.02 -4.79 17.75
CA ALA A 32 1.21 -4.36 16.61
C ALA A 32 1.39 -5.34 15.45
N GLU A 33 0.43 -6.25 15.31
CA GLU A 33 0.30 -7.07 14.12
C GLU A 33 -0.04 -6.16 12.93
N PHE A 34 0.68 -6.35 11.81
CA PHE A 34 0.37 -5.67 10.55
C PHE A 34 -0.86 -6.33 9.93
N ALA A 35 -2.02 -6.06 10.54
CA ALA A 35 -3.31 -6.51 10.05
C ALA A 35 -3.73 -5.66 8.84
N GLY A 36 -4.36 -6.32 7.87
CA GLY A 36 -4.95 -5.63 6.73
C GLY A 36 -6.07 -4.69 7.16
N SER A 37 -6.37 -3.68 6.34
CA SER A 37 -7.51 -2.78 6.57
C SER A 37 -8.82 -3.54 6.77
N ASP A 38 -8.98 -4.67 6.08
CA ASP A 38 -10.19 -5.46 6.15
C ASP A 38 -10.34 -6.12 7.52
N THR A 39 -9.27 -6.71 8.07
CA THR A 39 -9.24 -7.30 9.42
C THR A 39 -9.47 -6.25 10.52
N VAL A 40 -8.83 -5.08 10.41
CA VAL A 40 -8.99 -4.00 11.39
C VAL A 40 -10.41 -3.43 11.33
N GLY A 41 -10.95 -3.29 10.11
CA GLY A 41 -12.28 -2.78 9.88
C GLY A 41 -13.37 -3.74 10.36
N SER A 42 -13.26 -5.02 10.02
CA SER A 42 -14.23 -6.05 10.41
C SER A 42 -14.30 -6.20 11.93
N GLY A 43 -13.15 -6.24 12.61
CA GLY A 43 -13.10 -6.35 14.07
C GLY A 43 -13.75 -5.18 14.79
N LEU A 44 -13.52 -3.95 14.32
CA LEU A 44 -14.17 -2.77 14.90
C LEU A 44 -15.70 -2.79 14.67
N VAL A 45 -16.14 -3.20 13.48
CA VAL A 45 -17.58 -3.31 13.18
C VAL A 45 -18.23 -4.38 14.05
N ALA A 46 -17.57 -5.53 14.25
CA ALA A 46 -18.06 -6.59 15.12
C ALA A 46 -18.21 -6.13 16.57
N GLU A 47 -17.21 -5.40 17.09
CA GLU A 47 -17.25 -4.81 18.44
C GLU A 47 -18.42 -3.81 18.59
N LEU A 48 -18.59 -2.91 17.62
CA LEU A 48 -19.63 -1.88 17.67
C LEU A 48 -21.05 -2.44 17.49
N SER A 49 -21.20 -3.48 16.68
CA SER A 49 -22.51 -4.07 16.34
C SER A 49 -22.95 -5.15 17.33
N ASN A 50 -22.05 -5.69 18.16
CA ASN A 50 -22.24 -6.93 18.91
C ASN A 50 -22.62 -8.13 18.01
N THR A 51 -22.28 -8.07 16.72
CA THR A 51 -22.44 -9.17 15.78
C THR A 51 -21.06 -9.77 15.50
N PRO A 52 -20.87 -11.08 15.71
CA PRO A 52 -19.62 -11.76 15.37
C PRO A 52 -19.23 -11.59 13.90
N GLU A 53 -17.93 -11.53 13.59
CA GLU A 53 -17.44 -11.36 12.22
C GLU A 53 -17.88 -12.51 11.29
N ASP A 54 -18.00 -13.72 11.83
CA ASP A 54 -18.43 -14.94 11.12
C ASP A 54 -19.92 -14.94 10.74
N GLU A 55 -20.72 -14.08 11.37
CA GLU A 55 -22.13 -13.88 11.01
C GLU A 55 -22.31 -12.81 9.92
N PHE A 56 -21.23 -12.17 9.47
CA PHE A 56 -21.29 -11.12 8.46
C PHE A 56 -21.32 -11.71 7.04
N GLU A 57 -22.50 -11.72 6.43
CA GLU A 57 -22.66 -12.12 5.04
C GLU A 57 -22.50 -10.93 4.07
N PRO A 58 -21.58 -11.00 3.09
CA PRO A 58 -21.47 -9.98 2.06
C PRO A 58 -22.76 -9.86 1.25
N LEU A 59 -23.17 -8.63 0.93
CA LEU A 59 -24.34 -8.37 0.08
C LEU A 59 -24.20 -8.95 -1.34
N ILE A 60 -22.96 -9.16 -1.79
CA ILE A 60 -22.61 -9.73 -3.10
C ILE A 60 -21.57 -10.83 -2.86
N PRO A 61 -21.71 -12.02 -3.46
CA PRO A 61 -20.70 -13.08 -3.33
C PRO A 61 -19.32 -12.56 -3.76
N GLN A 62 -18.39 -12.56 -2.82
CA GLN A 62 -16.98 -12.24 -3.07
C GLN A 62 -16.22 -13.51 -3.42
N TRP A 63 -15.35 -13.43 -4.42
CA TRP A 63 -14.45 -14.52 -4.73
C TRP A 63 -13.25 -14.46 -3.78
N GLU A 64 -13.04 -15.54 -3.03
CA GLU A 64 -11.86 -15.72 -2.20
C GLU A 64 -10.85 -16.62 -2.94
N PRO A 65 -9.56 -16.24 -2.98
CA PRO A 65 -8.52 -17.10 -3.54
C PRO A 65 -8.48 -18.45 -2.83
N PRO A 66 -8.34 -19.58 -3.56
CA PRO A 66 -8.33 -20.91 -2.94
C PRO A 66 -7.08 -21.20 -2.09
N SER A 67 -6.12 -20.27 -2.04
CA SER A 67 -4.93 -20.32 -1.20
C SER A 67 -4.36 -18.91 -1.01
N GLY A 68 -3.81 -18.62 0.18
CA GLY A 68 -3.09 -17.39 0.46
C GLY A 68 -1.83 -17.18 -0.40
N GLU A 69 -1.27 -18.26 -0.97
CA GLU A 69 -0.18 -18.16 -1.95
C GLU A 69 -0.66 -17.50 -3.26
N ILE A 70 -1.89 -17.81 -3.68
CA ILE A 70 -2.49 -17.24 -4.89
C ILE A 70 -2.85 -15.77 -4.64
N GLU A 71 -3.40 -15.46 -3.47
CA GLU A 71 -3.63 -14.08 -3.04
C GLU A 71 -2.34 -13.25 -3.09
N SER A 72 -1.27 -13.76 -2.46
CA SER A 72 0.05 -13.12 -2.45
C SER A 72 0.61 -12.94 -3.87
N CYS A 73 0.42 -13.93 -4.75
CA CYS A 73 0.82 -13.86 -6.15
C CYS A 73 0.07 -12.76 -6.91
N LEU A 74 -1.24 -12.64 -6.71
CA LEU A 74 -2.06 -11.59 -7.32
C LEU A 74 -1.66 -10.20 -6.81
N PHE A 75 -1.33 -10.04 -5.53
CA PHE A 75 -0.79 -8.79 -4.99
C PHE A 75 0.57 -8.44 -5.59
N ALA A 76 1.48 -9.40 -5.66
CA ALA A 76 2.81 -9.20 -6.26
C ALA A 76 2.71 -8.79 -7.74
N LEU A 77 1.80 -9.41 -8.49
CA LEU A 77 1.55 -9.07 -9.89
C LEU A 77 1.01 -7.64 -10.04
N GLN A 78 0.04 -7.25 -9.21
CA GLN A 78 -0.49 -5.89 -9.19
C GLN A 78 0.61 -4.86 -8.88
N ALA A 79 1.46 -5.14 -7.88
CA ALA A 79 2.58 -4.29 -7.52
C ALA A 79 3.59 -4.16 -8.67
N ALA A 80 3.92 -5.26 -9.35
CA ALA A 80 4.83 -5.25 -10.49
C ALA A 80 4.28 -4.40 -11.65
N LEU A 81 3.01 -4.60 -12.02
CA LEU A 81 2.36 -3.81 -13.07
C LEU A 81 2.28 -2.32 -12.71
N GLY A 82 1.91 -2.00 -11.46
CA GLY A 82 1.90 -0.63 -10.95
C GLY A 82 3.29 0.01 -11.02
N GLY A 83 4.34 -0.72 -10.63
CA GLY A 83 5.73 -0.27 -10.71
C GLY A 83 6.17 0.01 -12.14
N ILE A 84 5.84 -0.87 -13.10
CA ILE A 84 6.13 -0.68 -14.53
C ILE A 84 5.42 0.58 -15.06
N LEU A 85 4.14 0.77 -14.73
CA LEU A 85 3.37 1.93 -15.19
C LEU A 85 3.94 3.24 -14.64
N VAL A 86 4.12 3.33 -13.32
CA VAL A 86 4.65 4.53 -12.66
C VAL A 86 6.07 4.83 -13.14
N GLY A 87 6.94 3.83 -13.15
CA GLY A 87 8.31 3.97 -13.64
C GLY A 87 8.38 4.34 -15.11
N GLY A 88 7.53 3.76 -15.96
CA GLY A 88 7.42 4.06 -17.38
C GLY A 88 7.00 5.51 -17.63
N VAL A 89 6.00 6.02 -16.90
CA VAL A 89 5.54 7.41 -17.02
C VAL A 89 6.65 8.40 -16.64
N PHE A 90 7.27 8.22 -15.47
CA PHE A 90 8.35 9.10 -15.03
C PHE A 90 9.57 9.01 -15.93
N GLY A 91 9.95 7.80 -16.36
CA GLY A 91 11.03 7.57 -17.30
C GLY A 91 10.79 8.27 -18.65
N TYR A 92 9.58 8.16 -19.19
CA TYR A 92 9.19 8.83 -20.44
C TYR A 92 9.26 10.36 -20.32
N TRP A 93 8.73 10.94 -19.24
CA TRP A 93 8.80 12.39 -19.00
C TRP A 93 10.24 12.89 -18.84
N MET A 94 11.09 12.14 -18.16
CA MET A 94 12.51 12.48 -18.03
C MET A 94 13.24 12.37 -19.38
N GLY A 95 12.88 11.40 -20.22
CA GLY A 95 13.41 11.24 -21.58
C GLY A 95 13.04 12.39 -22.52
N GLN A 96 11.82 12.92 -22.41
CA GLN A 96 11.38 14.07 -23.23
C GLN A 96 12.16 15.36 -22.92
N LYS A 97 12.54 15.59 -21.65
CA LYS A 97 13.33 16.76 -21.25
C LYS A 97 14.74 16.80 -21.85
N LYS A 98 15.29 15.67 -22.31
CA LYS A 98 16.61 15.61 -22.97
C LYS A 98 16.57 15.92 -24.47
N LYS A 99 15.38 15.98 -25.08
CA LYS A 99 15.18 16.22 -26.52
C LYS A 99 14.78 17.65 -26.87
N ALA A 100 14.70 18.55 -25.89
CA ALA A 100 14.39 19.97 -26.04
C ALA A 100 15.57 20.85 -25.61
#